data_AF-X1AYI6-F1
#
_entry.id   AF-X1AYI6-F1
#
_cell.length_a   1.000
_cell.length_b   1.000
_cell.length_c   1.000
_cell.angle_alpha   90.00
_cell.angle_beta   90.00
_cell.angle_gamma   90.00
#
_symmetry.space_group_name_H-M   'P 1'
#
loop_
_entity.id
_entity.type
_entity.pdbx_description
1 polymer ?
#
loop_
_entity_poly.entity_id
_entity_poly.type
_entity_poly.pdbx_seq_one_letter_code
_entity_poly.pdbx_strand_id
1 'polypeptide(L)' 'MTSMVRQLQPTEKGLPLQIYVFSNDKRWVEYEKIQSDIFDHILAVAPEFDLRVFQNPSGYDVVKLLEQNL' A
#
# COMPACT_ATOMS: atom_id res chain seq x y z
N MET A 1 -11.85 19.89 -6.54
CA MET A 1 -11.11 19.37 -5.38
C MET A 1 -9.89 18.65 -5.91
N THR A 2 -8.70 18.97 -5.41
CA THR A 2 -7.45 18.43 -5.97
C THR A 2 -7.14 17.09 -5.31
N SER A 3 -6.90 16.07 -6.13
CA SER A 3 -6.38 14.76 -5.71
C SER A 3 -4.96 14.64 -6.26
N MET A 4 -4.05 14.12 -5.46
CA MET A 4 -2.67 13.86 -5.88
C MET A 4 -2.26 12.47 -5.41
N VAL A 5 -1.73 11.66 -6.33
CA VAL A 5 -1.09 10.38 -6.02
C VAL A 5 0.33 10.46 -6.55
N ARG A 6 1.31 10.15 -5.71
CA ARG A 6 2.71 10.08 -6.13
C ARG A 6 3.48 9.02 -5.37
N GLN A 7 4.49 8.47 -6.02
CA GLN A 7 5.54 7.72 -5.36
C GLN A 7 6.48 8.70 -4.66
N LEU A 8 6.90 8.35 -3.46
CA LEU A 8 7.93 9.09 -2.73
C LEU A 8 9.31 8.51 -3.07
N GLN A 9 10.36 9.17 -2.56
CA GLN A 9 11.71 8.64 -2.71
C GLN A 9 11.78 7.22 -2.13
N PRO A 10 12.39 6.26 -2.85
CA PRO A 10 12.61 4.91 -2.35
C PRO A 10 13.37 4.91 -1.01
N THR A 11 13.05 3.94 -0.16
CA THR A 11 13.70 3.75 1.14
C THR A 11 14.09 2.29 1.34
N GLU A 12 14.77 1.98 2.43
CA GLU A 12 15.02 0.60 2.88
C GLU A 12 13.71 -0.20 3.10
N LYS A 13 12.57 0.50 3.15
CA LYS A 13 11.23 -0.07 3.32
C LYS A 13 10.42 -0.14 2.01
N GLY A 14 11.10 -0.20 0.87
CA GLY A 14 10.47 -0.23 -0.44
C GLY A 14 10.10 1.16 -0.96
N LEU A 15 9.11 1.22 -1.86
CA LEU A 15 8.66 2.42 -2.58
C LEU A 15 7.38 2.97 -1.94
N PRO A 16 7.47 4.03 -1.12
CA PRO A 16 6.28 4.54 -0.44
C PRO A 16 5.35 5.23 -1.44
N LEU A 17 4.04 5.06 -1.24
CA LEU A 17 2.99 5.77 -1.98
C LEU A 17 2.38 6.85 -1.09
N GLN A 18 2.23 8.05 -1.64
CA GLN A 18 1.47 9.12 -1.02
C GLN A 18 0.18 9.34 -1.79
N ILE A 19 -0.93 9.28 -1.06
CA ILE A 19 -2.28 9.55 -1.57
C ILE A 19 -2.80 10.75 -0.79
N TYR A 20 -3.05 11.84 -1.51
CA TYR A 20 -3.59 13.07 -0.97
C TYR A 20 -4.94 13.34 -1.61
N VAL A 21 -5.99 13.18 -0.84
CA VAL A 21 -7.38 13.37 -1.25
C VAL A 21 -8.15 14.05 -0.12
N PHE A 22 -9.28 14.68 -0.47
CA PHE A 22 -10.22 15.19 0.52
C PHE A 22 -11.49 14.34 0.49
N SER A 23 -12.24 14.31 1.58
CA SER A 23 -13.59 13.78 1.60
C SER A 23 -14.58 14.94 1.73
N ASN A 24 -15.70 14.85 1.01
CA ASN A 24 -16.84 15.75 1.24
C ASN A 24 -17.66 15.33 2.47
N ASP A 25 -17.50 14.09 2.94
CA ASP A 25 -18.13 13.56 4.13
C ASP A 25 -17.23 13.76 5.35
N LYS A 26 -17.80 14.34 6.41
CA LYS A 26 -17.12 14.62 7.68
C LYS A 26 -17.63 13.74 8.81
N ARG A 27 -18.64 12.91 8.56
CA ARG A 27 -19.16 11.95 9.55
C ARG A 27 -18.09 10.90 9.77
N TRP A 28 -17.71 10.69 11.02
CA TRP A 28 -16.59 9.84 11.40
C TRP A 28 -16.63 8.46 10.70
N VAL A 29 -17.77 7.76 10.82
CA VAL A 29 -17.93 6.40 10.30
C VAL A 29 -17.76 6.34 8.78
N GLU A 30 -18.37 7.26 8.03
CA GLU A 30 -18.28 7.29 6.57
C GLU A 30 -16.89 7.75 6.10
N TYR A 31 -16.30 8.70 6.82
CA TYR A 31 -14.94 9.17 6.55
C TYR A 31 -13.92 8.04 6.69
N GLU A 32 -14.01 7.26 7.77
CA GLU A 32 -13.17 6.09 8.01
C GLU A 32 -13.41 5.00 6.96
N LYS A 33 -14.68 4.76 6.58
CA LYS A 33 -15.02 3.81 5.53
C LYS A 33 -14.40 4.19 4.18
N ILE A 34 -14.46 5.46 3.79
CA ILE A 34 -13.82 5.95 2.56
C ILE A 34 -12.30 5.69 2.60
N GLN A 35 -11.66 5.90 3.75
CA GLN A 35 -10.24 5.60 3.90
C GLN A 35 -9.96 4.10 3.76
N SER A 36 -10.75 3.24 4.40
CA SER A 36 -10.63 1.78 4.29
C SER A 36 -10.78 1.32 2.85
N ASP A 37 -11.83 1.74 2.16
CA ASP A 37 -12.14 1.35 0.77
C ASP A 37 -10.97 1.67 -0.18
N ILE A 38 -10.29 2.81 0.02
CA ILE A 38 -9.11 3.19 -0.76
C ILE A 38 -7.96 2.20 -0.53
N PHE A 39 -7.64 1.89 0.73
CA PHE A 39 -6.55 0.96 1.04
C PHE A 39 -6.90 -0.47 0.62
N ASP A 40 -8.12 -0.93 0.85
CA ASP A 40 -8.58 -2.26 0.47
C ASP A 40 -8.45 -2.47 -1.04
N HIS A 41 -8.85 -1.49 -1.85
CA HIS A 41 -8.70 -1.55 -3.30
C HIS A 41 -7.22 -1.61 -3.73
N ILE A 42 -6.37 -0.77 -3.14
CA ILE A 42 -4.93 -0.75 -3.46
C ILE A 42 -4.26 -2.06 -3.10
N LEU A 43 -4.58 -2.62 -1.94
CA LEU A 43 -4.03 -3.89 -1.48
C LEU A 43 -4.51 -5.06 -2.35
N ALA A 44 -5.78 -5.04 -2.77
CA ALA A 44 -6.35 -6.06 -3.63
C ALA A 44 -5.73 -6.07 -5.03
N VAL A 45 -5.45 -4.90 -5.60
CA VAL A 45 -4.91 -4.77 -6.96
C VAL A 45 -3.39 -4.85 -7.01
N ALA A 46 -2.68 -4.63 -5.90
CA ALA A 46 -1.21 -4.65 -5.87
C ALA A 46 -0.58 -5.91 -6.51
N PRO A 47 -1.08 -7.14 -6.26
CA PRO A 47 -0.54 -8.34 -6.91
C PRO A 47 -0.68 -8.36 -8.44
N GLU A 48 -1.66 -7.68 -9.03
CA GLU A 48 -1.81 -7.59 -10.50
C GLU A 48 -0.68 -6.80 -11.17
N PHE A 49 0.02 -5.97 -10.39
CA PHE A 49 1.17 -5.19 -10.81
C PHE A 49 2.50 -5.79 -10.35
N ASP A 50 2.50 -7.05 -9.91
CA ASP A 50 3.65 -7.71 -9.27
C ASP A 50 4.19 -6.94 -8.05
N LEU A 51 3.34 -6.11 -7.43
CA LEU A 51 3.68 -5.36 -6.24
C LEU A 51 3.30 -6.14 -4.99
N ARG A 52 4.14 -6.01 -3.97
CA ARG A 52 3.88 -6.56 -2.64
C ARG A 52 3.90 -5.46 -1.60
N VAL A 53 3.07 -5.63 -0.59
CA VAL A 53 3.07 -4.74 0.57
C VAL A 53 4.34 -4.97 1.35
N PHE A 54 5.11 -3.92 1.58
CA PHE A 54 6.33 -4.02 2.37
C PHE A 54 5.99 -4.13 3.87
N GLN A 55 6.64 -5.08 4.55
CA GLN A 55 6.60 -5.24 6.00
C GLN A 55 8.04 -5.51 6.49
N ASN A 56 8.48 -4.89 7.58
CA ASN A 56 9.72 -5.27 8.27
C ASN A 56 9.52 -6.66 8.94
N PRO A 57 10.49 -7.60 9.04
CA PRO A 57 11.84 -7.67 8.48
C PRO A 57 11.88 -8.35 7.12
N SER A 58 12.92 -7.99 6.38
CA SER A 58 13.26 -8.48 5.07
C SER A 58 14.43 -9.47 5.16
N GLY A 59 14.28 -10.76 5.48
CA GLY A 59 13.10 -11.60 5.73
C GLY A 59 12.45 -12.39 4.56
N TYR A 60 11.57 -11.75 3.79
CA TYR A 60 10.91 -12.36 2.62
C TYR A 60 11.92 -12.81 1.55
N ASP A 61 12.76 -11.91 1.05
CA ASP A 61 14.08 -11.63 1.59
C ASP A 61 14.75 -12.69 2.51
N VAL A 62 15.04 -13.92 2.07
CA VAL A 62 15.74 -15.04 2.78
C VAL A 62 14.88 -16.30 2.94
N VAL A 63 13.56 -16.21 2.92
CA VAL A 63 12.68 -17.39 3.09
C VAL A 63 12.00 -17.83 1.80
N LYS A 64 11.76 -16.90 0.87
CA LYS A 64 11.70 -17.27 -0.55
C LYS A 64 13.00 -18.01 -0.99
N LEU A 65 14.09 -17.78 -0.26
CA LEU A 65 15.46 -18.23 -0.52
C LEU A 65 15.74 -19.69 -0.10
N LEU A 66 14.85 -20.32 0.66
CA LEU A 66 15.02 -21.73 1.05
C LEU A 66 13.93 -22.62 0.44
N GLU A 67 12.72 -22.11 0.22
CA GLU A 67 11.60 -22.82 -0.40
C GLU A 67 11.78 -23.13 -1.90
N GLN A 68 12.90 -22.70 -2.50
CA GLN A 68 13.33 -23.05 -3.86
C GLN A 68 14.39 -24.17 -3.92
N ASN A 69 14.90 -24.65 -2.79
CA ASN A 69 15.97 -25.67 -2.73
C ASN A 69 15.44 -27.10 -2.47
N LEU A 70 14.13 -27.28 -2.52
CA LEU A 70 13.38 -28.53 -2.69
C LEU A 70 12.64 -28.44 -4.04
#